data_AF-A0A816MB45-F1
#
_entry.id   AF-A0A816MB45-F1
#
_cell.length_a   1.000
_cell.length_b   1.000
_cell.length_c   1.000
_cell.angle_alpha   90.00
_cell.angle_beta   90.00
_cell.angle_gamma   90.00
#
_symmetry.space_group_name_H-M   'P 1'
#
loop_
_entity.id
_entity.type
_entity.pdbx_description
1 polymer ?
#
loop_
_entity_poly.entity_id
_entity_poly.type
_entity_poly.pdbx_seq_one_letter_code
_entity_poly.pdbx_strand_id
1 'polypeptide(L)'
;MKHWCTHRFEPPARVNVDFMVRIKMQGTVIPMFVVKRPGVTEFLERIGKNYRVAVFTAGVPEYASQVLDKLDKNRVISQRLYRDSCTEMNGRYAKDLSLVARTDFGSVLLVDDNPFSYSLQPDNGVHIKPFVDDMEDQELMKLAEFFDGCYQYEDLRDAASGLLSNRLI
;
A
#
# COMPACT_ATOMS: atom_id res chain seq x y z
N MET A 1 1.11 -3.00 -0.44
CA MET A 1 1.76 -3.56 0.77
C MET A 1 3.28 -3.44 0.73
N LYS A 2 3.96 -3.69 -0.41
CA LYS A 2 5.43 -3.54 -0.51
C LYS A 2 5.92 -2.10 -0.28
N HIS A 3 5.10 -1.12 -0.60
CA HIS A 3 5.36 0.28 -0.26
C HIS A 3 5.16 0.64 1.23
N TRP A 4 4.73 -0.28 2.11
CA TRP A 4 4.63 -0.07 3.57
C TRP A 4 5.72 -0.78 4.37
N CYS A 5 6.35 -1.80 3.79
CA CYS A 5 7.40 -2.58 4.43
C CYS A 5 8.13 -3.42 3.37
N THR A 6 9.39 -3.76 3.63
CA THR A 6 10.07 -4.84 2.92
C THR A 6 9.89 -6.16 3.65
N HIS A 7 10.09 -7.25 2.94
CA HIS A 7 9.94 -8.58 3.49
C HIS A 7 10.86 -9.57 2.76
N ARG A 8 11.68 -10.30 3.51
CA ARG A 8 12.80 -11.10 2.97
C ARG A 8 12.89 -12.46 3.68
N PHE A 9 13.43 -13.46 3.00
CA PHE A 9 13.70 -14.79 3.58
C PHE A 9 14.92 -14.81 4.50
N GLU A 10 15.82 -13.84 4.33
CA GLU A 10 17.01 -13.67 5.15
C GLU A 10 16.93 -12.32 5.90
N PRO A 11 17.44 -12.25 7.13
CA PRO A 11 17.48 -10.99 7.86
C PRO A 11 18.40 -9.99 7.14
N PRO A 12 17.98 -8.73 7.00
CA PRO A 12 18.81 -7.70 6.41
C PRO A 12 20.04 -7.41 7.26
N ALA A 13 21.18 -7.15 6.62
CA ALA A 13 22.46 -6.96 7.31
C ALA A 13 22.61 -5.57 7.98
N ARG A 14 21.86 -4.57 7.54
CA ARG A 14 22.08 -3.15 7.88
C ARG A 14 20.92 -2.46 8.57
N VAL A 15 19.77 -3.12 8.68
CA VAL A 15 18.58 -2.56 9.32
C VAL A 15 17.99 -3.57 10.29
N ASN A 16 17.35 -3.06 11.34
CA ASN A 16 16.71 -3.92 12.32
C ASN A 16 15.41 -4.51 11.76
N VAL A 17 15.18 -5.78 12.06
CA VAL A 17 13.91 -6.45 11.77
C VAL A 17 12.87 -5.99 12.80
N ASP A 18 11.72 -5.51 12.34
CA ASP A 18 10.61 -5.13 13.23
C ASP A 18 9.85 -6.35 13.73
N PHE A 19 9.57 -7.31 12.83
CA PHE A 19 8.90 -8.54 13.18
C PHE A 19 9.12 -9.62 12.13
N MET A 20 8.77 -10.86 12.50
CA MET A 20 8.73 -12.00 11.60
C MET A 20 7.28 -12.46 11.38
N VAL A 21 7.01 -12.96 10.18
CA VAL A 21 5.82 -13.76 9.86
C VAL A 21 6.26 -15.15 9.39
N ARG A 22 5.37 -16.13 9.46
CA ARG A 22 5.69 -17.53 9.10
C ARG A 22 4.80 -17.95 7.95
N ILE A 23 5.39 -18.21 6.79
CA ILE A 23 4.64 -18.67 5.63
C ILE A 23 4.80 -20.17 5.44
N LYS A 24 3.72 -20.86 5.07
CA LYS A 24 3.77 -22.28 4.74
C LYS A 24 3.95 -22.41 3.24
N MET A 25 5.08 -22.96 2.80
CA MET A 25 5.38 -23.23 1.39
C MET A 25 5.71 -24.71 1.24
N GLN A 26 4.97 -25.42 0.39
CA GLN A 26 5.19 -26.85 0.09
C GLN A 26 5.31 -27.74 1.35
N GLY A 27 4.52 -27.44 2.39
CA GLY A 27 4.55 -28.18 3.65
C GLY A 27 5.57 -27.68 4.67
N THR A 28 6.55 -26.87 4.26
CA THR A 28 7.57 -26.28 5.13
C THR A 28 7.15 -24.91 5.64
N VAL A 29 7.43 -24.62 6.91
CA VAL A 29 7.21 -23.30 7.49
C VAL A 29 8.49 -22.49 7.40
N ILE A 30 8.46 -21.38 6.66
CA ILE A 30 9.62 -20.52 6.40
C ILE A 30 9.39 -19.16 7.07
N PRO A 31 10.36 -18.64 7.84
CA PRO A 31 10.27 -17.30 8.38
C PRO A 31 10.48 -16.25 7.28
N MET A 32 9.71 -15.17 7.37
CA MET A 32 9.91 -13.96 6.58
C MET A 32 10.17 -12.80 7.54
N PHE A 33 11.29 -12.12 7.35
CA PHE A 33 11.71 -10.97 8.13
C PHE A 33 11.14 -9.71 7.51
N VAL A 34 10.46 -8.89 8.31
CA VAL A 34 9.78 -7.67 7.85
C VAL A 34 10.45 -6.45 8.46
N VAL A 35 10.74 -5.47 7.61
CA VAL A 35 11.21 -4.13 8.00
C VAL A 35 10.13 -3.15 7.60
N LYS A 36 9.59 -2.41 8.57
CA LYS A 36 8.57 -1.39 8.32
C LYS A 36 9.20 -0.20 7.61
N ARG A 37 8.44 0.38 6.68
CA ARG A 37 8.77 1.70 6.16
C ARG A 37 8.62 2.72 7.29
N PRO A 38 9.57 3.65 7.46
CA PRO A 38 9.45 4.73 8.44
C PRO A 38 8.09 5.42 8.33
N GLY A 39 7.46 5.71 9.48
CA GLY A 39 6.19 6.42 9.54
C GLY A 39 4.93 5.59 9.23
N VAL A 40 5.01 4.28 8.91
CA VAL A 40 3.82 3.49 8.50
C VAL A 40 2.67 3.51 9.53
N THR A 41 2.97 3.44 10.81
CA THR A 41 1.94 3.49 11.87
C THR A 41 1.25 4.84 11.89
N GLU A 42 2.03 5.92 11.90
CA GLU A 42 1.54 7.30 11.92
C GLU A 42 0.74 7.63 10.65
N PHE A 43 1.23 7.18 9.49
CA PHE A 43 0.54 7.32 8.22
C PHE A 43 -0.85 6.70 8.27
N LEU A 44 -0.96 5.44 8.68
CA LEU A 44 -2.25 4.75 8.80
C LEU A 44 -3.19 5.45 9.78
N GLU A 45 -2.68 5.84 10.96
CA GLU A 45 -3.47 6.59 11.95
C GLU A 45 -3.98 7.93 11.41
N ARG A 46 -3.16 8.67 10.65
CA ARG A 46 -3.50 9.98 10.10
C ARG A 46 -4.55 9.86 9.00
N ILE A 47 -4.35 8.98 8.01
CA ILE A 47 -5.33 8.81 6.92
C ILE A 47 -6.62 8.16 7.41
N GLY A 48 -6.53 7.26 8.40
CA GLY A 48 -7.68 6.52 8.93
C GLY A 48 -8.74 7.40 9.61
N LYS A 49 -8.39 8.64 9.97
CA LYS A 49 -9.33 9.62 10.55
C LYS A 49 -10.34 10.14 9.51
N ASN A 50 -9.89 10.31 8.28
CA ASN A 50 -10.64 11.01 7.24
C ASN A 50 -11.02 10.10 6.05
N TYR A 51 -10.32 8.97 5.88
CA TYR A 51 -10.47 8.09 4.74
C TYR A 51 -10.80 6.66 5.15
N ARG A 52 -11.63 6.02 4.34
CA ARG A 52 -11.81 4.56 4.40
C ARG A 52 -10.59 3.89 3.77
N VAL A 53 -9.75 3.27 4.59
CA VAL A 53 -8.55 2.57 4.10
C VAL A 53 -8.89 1.15 3.67
N ALA A 54 -8.56 0.83 2.41
CA ALA A 54 -8.61 -0.53 1.88
C ALA A 54 -7.22 -0.98 1.46
N VAL A 55 -6.84 -2.22 1.78
CA VAL A 55 -5.64 -2.84 1.23
C VAL A 55 -6.01 -3.68 0.02
N PHE A 56 -5.37 -3.40 -1.11
CA PHE A 56 -5.48 -4.21 -2.31
C PHE A 56 -4.08 -4.70 -2.69
N THR A 57 -3.81 -5.99 -2.52
CA THR A 57 -2.47 -6.57 -2.68
C THR A 57 -2.47 -7.74 -3.66
N ALA A 58 -1.44 -7.83 -4.51
CA ALA A 58 -1.16 -9.02 -5.31
C ALA A 58 -0.52 -10.16 -4.49
N GLY A 59 -0.45 -10.02 -3.15
CA GLY A 59 -0.02 -11.07 -2.23
C GLY A 59 -1.16 -12.05 -1.92
N VAL A 60 -0.80 -13.30 -1.58
CA VAL A 60 -1.76 -14.30 -1.13
C VAL A 60 -2.17 -14.06 0.34
N PRO A 61 -3.40 -14.42 0.75
CA PRO A 61 -3.93 -14.11 2.08
C PRO A 61 -3.10 -14.66 3.24
N GLU A 62 -2.55 -15.87 3.10
CA GLU A 62 -1.86 -16.61 4.17
C GLU A 62 -0.63 -15.85 4.66
N TYR A 63 0.01 -15.12 3.76
CA TYR A 63 1.16 -14.28 4.04
C TYR A 63 0.75 -12.85 4.36
N ALA A 64 -0.04 -12.24 3.47
CA ALA A 64 -0.33 -10.81 3.54
C ALA A 64 -1.11 -10.45 4.80
N SER A 65 -2.04 -11.30 5.25
CA SER A 65 -2.82 -11.06 6.47
C SER A 65 -1.92 -10.98 7.70
N GLN A 66 -0.95 -11.88 7.84
CA GLN A 66 -0.02 -11.88 8.99
C GLN A 66 0.80 -10.58 9.07
N VAL A 67 1.20 -10.03 7.92
CA VAL A 67 1.92 -8.75 7.86
C VAL A 67 0.98 -7.60 8.23
N LEU A 68 -0.21 -7.56 7.63
CA LEU A 68 -1.19 -6.51 7.88
C LEU A 68 -1.66 -6.47 9.33
N ASP A 69 -1.86 -7.63 9.97
CA ASP A 69 -2.26 -7.71 11.39
C ASP A 69 -1.20 -7.14 12.33
N LYS A 70 0.07 -7.18 11.94
CA LYS A 70 1.18 -6.59 12.71
C LYS A 70 1.41 -5.11 12.43
N LEU A 71 1.09 -4.66 11.21
CA LEU A 71 1.18 -3.25 10.82
C LEU A 71 -0.01 -2.43 11.35
N ASP A 72 -1.22 -2.94 11.20
CA ASP A 72 -2.47 -2.22 11.49
C ASP A 72 -2.93 -2.41 12.94
N LYS A 73 -2.14 -1.88 13.88
CA LYS A 73 -2.41 -2.03 15.32
C LYS A 73 -3.72 -1.39 15.77
N ASN A 74 -4.17 -0.34 15.07
CA ASN A 74 -5.37 0.42 15.43
C ASN A 74 -6.60 0.05 14.60
N ARG A 75 -6.52 -1.02 13.79
CA ARG A 75 -7.63 -1.53 12.97
C ARG A 75 -8.21 -0.47 12.02
N VAL A 76 -7.33 0.30 11.40
CA VAL A 76 -7.66 1.32 10.40
C VAL A 76 -8.14 0.68 9.09
N ILE A 77 -7.63 -0.49 8.73
CA ILE A 77 -7.94 -1.14 7.46
C ILE A 77 -9.36 -1.72 7.49
N SER A 78 -10.25 -1.12 6.72
CA SER A 78 -11.67 -1.51 6.63
C SER A 78 -11.95 -2.68 5.69
N GLN A 79 -11.08 -2.91 4.70
CA GLN A 79 -11.26 -3.92 3.66
C GLN A 79 -9.89 -4.45 3.21
N ARG A 80 -9.80 -5.76 2.97
CA ARG A 80 -8.61 -6.43 2.43
C ARG A 80 -8.98 -7.21 1.18
N LEU A 81 -8.35 -6.88 0.06
CA LEU A 81 -8.45 -7.55 -1.24
C LEU A 81 -7.07 -8.15 -1.55
N TYR A 82 -7.05 -9.44 -1.86
CA TYR A 82 -5.81 -10.19 -2.10
C TYR A 82 -5.65 -10.51 -3.58
N ARG A 83 -4.66 -11.37 -3.91
CA ARG A 83 -4.33 -11.73 -5.29
C ARG A 83 -5.51 -12.25 -6.11
N ASP A 84 -6.38 -13.04 -5.48
CA ASP A 84 -7.60 -13.57 -6.10
C ASP A 84 -8.59 -12.49 -6.55
N SER A 85 -8.50 -11.29 -5.97
CA SER A 85 -9.28 -10.12 -6.35
C SER A 85 -8.61 -9.30 -7.47
N CYS A 86 -7.37 -9.59 -7.83
CA CYS A 86 -6.66 -8.89 -8.91
C CYS A 86 -7.06 -9.43 -10.28
N THR A 87 -7.05 -8.55 -11.29
CA THR A 87 -7.14 -8.93 -12.70
C THR A 87 -5.75 -9.32 -13.20
N GLU A 88 -5.53 -10.61 -13.47
CA GLU A 88 -4.26 -11.07 -14.05
C GLU A 88 -4.23 -10.81 -15.56
N MET A 89 -3.15 -10.18 -16.02
CA MET A 89 -2.90 -9.86 -17.41
C MET A 89 -1.41 -10.12 -17.71
N ASN A 90 -1.12 -11.20 -18.45
CA ASN A 90 0.25 -11.61 -18.80
C ASN A 90 1.19 -11.75 -17.58
N GLY A 91 0.73 -12.41 -16.52
CA GLY A 91 1.51 -12.61 -15.29
C GLY A 91 1.69 -11.36 -14.42
N ARG A 92 1.06 -10.24 -14.78
CA ARG A 92 1.00 -9.02 -13.97
C ARG A 92 -0.40 -8.87 -13.40
N TYR A 93 -0.51 -8.22 -12.25
CA TYR A 93 -1.77 -8.06 -11.53
C TYR A 93 -2.20 -6.60 -11.54
N ALA A 94 -3.30 -6.31 -12.22
CA ALA A 94 -3.99 -5.03 -12.13
C ALA A 94 -5.07 -5.11 -11.04
N LYS A 95 -5.41 -3.97 -10.47
CA LYS A 95 -6.35 -3.86 -9.35
C LYS A 95 -7.54 -3.05 -9.81
N ASP A 96 -8.67 -3.72 -10.01
CA ASP A 96 -9.89 -3.06 -10.45
C ASP A 96 -10.55 -2.31 -9.29
N LEU A 97 -10.52 -0.98 -9.34
CA LEU A 97 -11.14 -0.12 -8.32
C LEU A 97 -12.66 -0.26 -8.25
N SER A 98 -13.32 -0.84 -9.25
CA SER A 98 -14.76 -1.13 -9.20
C SER A 98 -15.12 -2.01 -7.98
N LEU A 99 -14.20 -2.86 -7.51
CA LEU A 99 -14.37 -3.71 -6.33
C LEU A 99 -14.37 -2.94 -4.99
N VAL A 100 -13.90 -1.68 -5.00
CA VAL A 100 -13.80 -0.82 -3.82
C VAL A 100 -14.77 0.35 -3.90
N ALA A 101 -14.80 1.04 -5.04
CA ALA A 101 -15.55 2.29 -5.24
C ALA A 101 -16.86 2.09 -6.03
N ARG A 102 -17.12 0.89 -6.55
CA ARG A 102 -18.25 0.58 -7.43
C ARG A 102 -18.24 1.45 -8.68
N THR A 103 -18.89 2.60 -8.62
CA THR A 103 -19.03 3.56 -9.73
C THR A 103 -18.49 4.95 -9.39
N ASP A 104 -18.14 5.22 -8.13
CA ASP A 104 -17.70 6.55 -7.67
C ASP A 104 -16.17 6.65 -7.70
N PHE A 105 -15.60 6.77 -8.90
CA PHE A 105 -14.15 6.89 -9.05
C PHE A 105 -13.60 8.26 -8.65
N GLY A 106 -14.45 9.27 -8.40
CA GLY A 106 -13.99 10.58 -7.93
C GLY A 106 -13.54 10.57 -6.46
N SER A 107 -14.01 9.62 -5.66
CA SER A 107 -13.75 9.55 -4.21
C SER A 107 -12.68 8.54 -3.80
N VAL A 108 -11.93 7.96 -4.75
CA VAL A 108 -10.93 6.92 -4.48
C VAL A 108 -9.60 7.21 -5.16
N LEU A 109 -8.51 6.95 -4.43
CA LEU A 109 -7.16 6.89 -4.99
C LEU A 109 -6.53 5.53 -4.70
N LEU A 110 -5.70 5.08 -5.63
CA LEU A 110 -4.92 3.85 -5.52
C LEU A 110 -3.45 4.20 -5.45
N VAL A 111 -2.86 4.00 -4.27
CA VAL A 111 -1.43 4.21 -4.05
C VAL A 111 -0.68 2.89 -4.29
N ASP A 112 0.27 2.89 -5.23
CA ASP A 112 1.11 1.72 -5.47
C ASP A 112 2.48 2.08 -6.09
N ASP A 113 3.47 1.26 -5.76
CA ASP A 113 4.85 1.34 -6.26
C ASP A 113 5.03 0.69 -7.64
N ASN A 114 3.99 0.07 -8.19
CA ASN A 114 3.98 -0.48 -9.54
C ASN A 114 2.87 0.18 -10.38
N PRO A 115 3.21 0.97 -11.41
CA PRO A 115 2.21 1.63 -12.26
C PRO A 115 1.19 0.72 -12.94
N PHE A 116 1.54 -0.55 -13.13
CA PHE A 116 0.59 -1.51 -13.70
C PHE A 116 -0.58 -1.83 -12.77
N SER A 117 -0.37 -1.70 -11.46
CA SER A 117 -1.39 -1.98 -10.44
C SER A 117 -2.67 -1.17 -10.66
N TYR A 118 -2.55 0.07 -11.14
CA TYR A 118 -3.68 0.97 -11.40
C TYR A 118 -3.96 1.19 -12.91
N SER A 119 -3.51 0.25 -13.76
CA SER A 119 -3.66 0.38 -15.21
C SER A 119 -5.11 0.37 -15.73
N LEU A 120 -6.06 -0.13 -14.94
CA LEU A 120 -7.49 -0.12 -15.27
C LEU A 120 -8.16 1.24 -14.99
N GLN A 121 -7.59 2.03 -14.08
CA GLN A 121 -8.06 3.38 -13.71
C GLN A 121 -6.85 4.30 -13.48
N PRO A 122 -6.11 4.67 -14.54
CA PRO A 122 -4.82 5.36 -14.40
C PRO A 122 -4.92 6.72 -13.70
N ASP A 123 -6.02 7.45 -13.89
CA ASP A 123 -6.25 8.77 -13.28
C ASP A 123 -6.44 8.70 -11.75
N ASN A 124 -6.76 7.51 -11.22
CA ASN A 124 -6.86 7.25 -9.79
C ASN A 124 -5.52 6.83 -9.16
N GLY A 125 -4.49 6.60 -9.98
CA GLY A 125 -3.20 6.10 -9.55
C GLY A 125 -2.30 7.18 -8.94
N VAL A 126 -1.83 6.94 -7.72
CA VAL A 126 -0.76 7.72 -7.10
C VAL A 126 0.47 6.82 -7.00
N HIS A 127 1.49 7.13 -7.79
CA HIS A 127 2.76 6.41 -7.70
C HIS A 127 3.51 6.80 -6.43
N ILE A 128 3.91 5.82 -5.63
CA ILE A 128 4.82 6.03 -4.50
C ILE A 128 6.16 5.37 -4.80
N LYS A 129 7.26 6.03 -4.42
CA LYS A 129 8.59 5.44 -4.53
C LYS A 129 8.65 4.07 -3.82
N PRO A 130 9.20 3.02 -4.46
CA PRO A 130 9.41 1.73 -3.80
C PRO A 130 10.28 1.87 -2.55
N PHE A 131 9.91 1.15 -1.48
CA PHE A 131 10.70 1.12 -0.25
C PHE A 131 11.72 -0.03 -0.27
N VAL A 132 12.98 0.28 0.03
CA VAL A 132 14.11 -0.66 -0.02
C VAL A 132 15.04 -0.53 1.18
N ASP A 133 14.48 -0.57 2.40
CA ASP A 133 15.18 -0.46 3.70
C ASP A 133 15.92 0.87 3.93
N ASP A 134 15.51 1.94 3.23
CA ASP A 134 16.00 3.29 3.48
C ASP A 134 15.33 3.86 4.73
N MET A 135 15.99 3.79 5.89
CA MET A 135 15.39 4.23 7.16
C MET A 135 15.23 5.76 7.29
N GLU A 136 15.77 6.52 6.34
CA GLU A 136 15.57 7.97 6.23
C GLU A 136 14.39 8.32 5.29
N ASP A 137 13.74 7.32 4.67
CA ASP A 137 12.59 7.50 3.77
C ASP A 137 11.44 8.27 4.44
N GLN A 138 10.94 9.31 3.77
CA GLN A 138 9.86 10.18 4.24
C GLN A 138 8.59 10.08 3.39
N GLU A 139 8.51 9.11 2.48
CA GLU A 139 7.49 9.10 1.43
C GLU A 139 6.08 8.89 1.98
N LEU A 140 5.93 8.13 3.07
CA LEU A 140 4.63 8.00 3.74
C LEU A 140 4.20 9.30 4.43
N MET A 141 5.13 10.11 4.92
CA MET A 141 4.81 11.40 5.53
C MET A 141 4.41 12.42 4.48
N LYS A 142 5.14 12.50 3.36
CA LYS A 142 4.74 13.30 2.20
C LYS A 142 3.36 12.90 1.67
N LEU A 143 3.09 11.59 1.60
CA LEU A 143 1.80 11.08 1.17
C LEU A 143 0.68 11.44 2.17
N ALA A 144 0.94 11.42 3.48
CA ALA A 144 -0.01 11.90 4.48
C ALA A 144 -0.31 13.40 4.30
N GLU A 145 0.70 14.22 4.08
CA GLU A 145 0.53 15.66 3.81
C GLU A 145 -0.30 15.91 2.54
N PHE A 146 -0.08 15.11 1.49
CA PHE A 146 -0.91 15.14 0.30
C PHE A 146 -2.39 14.83 0.61
N PHE A 147 -2.66 13.76 1.36
CA PHE A 147 -4.03 13.40 1.74
C PHE A 147 -4.69 14.44 2.67
N ASP A 148 -3.91 15.13 3.49
CA ASP A 148 -4.40 16.24 4.30
C ASP A 148 -4.78 17.47 3.47
N GLY A 149 -4.25 17.62 2.25
CA GLY A 149 -4.63 18.67 1.31
C GLY A 149 -5.81 18.31 0.39
N CYS A 150 -6.18 17.03 0.33
CA CYS A 150 -7.19 16.54 -0.63
C CYS A 150 -8.62 17.05 -0.34
N TYR A 151 -8.92 17.57 0.85
CA TYR A 151 -10.24 18.17 1.15
C TYR A 151 -10.60 19.37 0.27
N GLN A 152 -9.61 19.95 -0.42
CA GLN A 152 -9.79 21.09 -1.32
C GLN A 152 -10.36 20.68 -2.69
N TYR A 153 -10.41 19.38 -2.98
CA TYR A 153 -10.82 18.84 -4.27
C TYR A 153 -12.15 18.11 -4.13
N GLU A 154 -13.08 18.39 -5.05
CA GLU A 154 -14.33 17.62 -5.16
C GLU A 154 -14.08 16.23 -5.77
N ASP A 155 -13.09 16.13 -6.66
CA ASP A 155 -12.63 14.89 -7.29
C ASP A 155 -11.16 14.64 -6.95
N LEU A 156 -10.88 13.51 -6.30
CA LEU A 156 -9.53 13.17 -5.87
C LEU A 156 -8.57 12.93 -7.06
N ARG A 157 -9.08 12.66 -8.26
CA ARG A 157 -8.24 12.52 -9.47
C ARG A 157 -7.58 13.85 -9.84
N ASP A 158 -8.24 14.97 -9.57
CA ASP A 158 -7.66 16.30 -9.75
C ASP A 158 -6.51 16.53 -8.76
N ALA A 159 -6.66 16.07 -7.52
CA ALA A 159 -5.60 16.11 -6.52
C ALA A 159 -4.39 15.26 -6.96
N ALA A 160 -4.62 14.05 -7.45
CA ALA A 160 -3.56 13.17 -7.95
C ALA A 160 -2.81 13.79 -9.14
N SER A 161 -3.53 14.44 -10.06
CA SER A 161 -2.92 15.18 -11.17
C SER A 161 -2.05 16.35 -10.70
N GLY A 162 -2.54 17.13 -9.72
CA GLY A 162 -1.81 18.23 -9.10
C GLY A 162 -0.51 17.80 -8.40
N LEU A 163 -0.50 16.62 -7.79
CA LEU A 163 0.68 16.02 -7.18
C LEU A 163 1.77 15.71 -8.21
N LEU A 164 1.39 15.18 -9.37
CA LEU A 164 2.30 14.87 -10.48
C LEU A 164 2.87 16.15 -11.12
N SER A 165 2.09 17.23 -11.18
CA SER A 165 2.55 18.51 -11.73
C SER A 165 3.51 19.25 -10.79
N ASN A 166 3.37 19.11 -9.47
CA ASN A 166 4.15 19.85 -8.47
C ASN A 166 5.42 19.14 -7.99
N ARG A 167 5.75 17.92 -8.47
CA ARG A 167 6.92 17.12 -8.06
C ARG A 167 7.14 17.10 -6.53
N LEU A 168 6.09 16.85 -5.75
CA LEU A 168 6.19 16.75 -4.29
C LEU A 168 6.58 15.34 -3.80
N ILE A 169 6.75 14.38 -4.70
CA ILE A 169 7.24 13.01 -4.45
C ILE A 169 8.15 12.56 -5.60
#